data_AF-A0A6L6IR93-F1
#
_entry.id   AF-A0A6L6IR93-F1
#
_cell.length_a   1.000
_cell.length_b   1.000
_cell.length_c   1.000
_cell.angle_alpha   90.00
_cell.angle_beta   90.00
_cell.angle_gamma   90.00
#
_symmetry.space_group_name_H-M   'P 1'
#
loop_
_entity.id
_entity.type
_entity.pdbx_description
1 polymer ?
#
loop_
_entity_poly.entity_id
_entity_poly.type
_entity_poly.pdbx_seq_one_letter_code
_entity_poly.pdbx_strand_id
1 'polypeptide(L)'
;MSQVGNAVTSSSKRAYRKGNPLSEAERQKIASAKKRATHKELKVFIKPEIKEYLSNLCEEDGVTQAEVFGWPRRKVAGNWF
;
A
#
# COMPACT_ATOMS: atom_id res chain seq x y z
N MET A 1 43.40 -42.82 3.01
CA MET A 1 43.97 -41.46 3.14
C MET A 1 43.02 -40.50 2.44
N SER A 2 42.39 -39.63 3.24
CA SER A 2 41.30 -38.72 2.91
C SER A 2 41.78 -37.48 2.17
N GLN A 3 41.12 -37.09 1.08
CA GLN A 3 41.18 -35.73 0.56
C GLN A 3 39.81 -35.06 0.77
N VAL A 4 39.61 -34.54 1.98
CA VAL A 4 38.58 -33.52 2.22
C VAL A 4 39.16 -32.22 1.68
N GLY A 5 38.98 -32.00 0.38
CA GLY A 5 39.26 -30.71 -0.24
C GLY A 5 38.27 -29.71 0.34
N ASN A 6 38.74 -28.88 1.28
CA ASN A 6 37.98 -27.79 1.87
C ASN A 6 37.24 -27.02 0.77
N ALA A 7 35.91 -27.16 0.75
CA ALA A 7 35.02 -26.32 -0.01
C ALA A 7 35.21 -24.88 0.49
N VAL A 8 36.10 -24.14 -0.16
CA VAL A 8 36.19 -22.68 -0.04
C VAL A 8 34.95 -22.13 -0.71
N THR A 9 33.83 -22.14 0.02
CA THR A 9 32.69 -21.31 -0.32
C THR A 9 33.15 -19.87 -0.13
N SER A 10 33.49 -19.19 -1.22
CA SER A 10 33.78 -17.75 -1.29
C SER A 10 32.54 -16.89 -1.01
N SER A 11 31.68 -17.31 -0.08
CA SER A 11 30.60 -16.48 0.43
C SER A 11 31.14 -15.70 1.61
N SER A 12 31.85 -14.61 1.30
CA SER A 12 32.11 -13.56 2.27
C SER A 12 30.77 -13.08 2.81
N LYS A 13 30.46 -13.51 4.04
CA LYS A 13 29.25 -13.17 4.79
C LYS A 13 29.13 -11.65 4.79
N ARG A 14 28.13 -11.10 4.08
CA ARG A 14 27.87 -9.65 4.08
C ARG A 14 27.73 -9.22 5.52
N ALA A 15 28.64 -8.35 5.99
CA ALA A 15 28.52 -7.74 7.31
C ALA A 15 27.12 -7.13 7.42
N TYR A 16 26.34 -7.60 8.40
CA TYR A 16 25.00 -7.10 8.64
C TYR A 16 25.11 -5.61 9.00
N ARG A 17 24.76 -4.75 8.04
CA ARG A 17 24.62 -3.32 8.32
C ARG A 17 23.31 -3.15 9.06
N LYS A 18 23.37 -3.30 10.39
CA LYS A 18 22.35 -2.72 11.27
C LYS A 18 22.51 -1.22 11.14
N GLY A 19 21.95 -0.65 10.07
CA GLY A 19 21.84 0.80 9.94
C GLY A 19 21.10 1.35 11.16
N ASN A 20 21.13 2.68 11.32
CA ASN A 20 20.31 3.31 12.34
C ASN A 20 18.84 2.92 12.07
N PRO A 21 18.17 2.19 12.99
CA PRO A 21 16.77 1.83 12.77
C PRO A 21 15.98 3.12 12.65
N LEU A 22 15.28 3.28 11.53
CA LEU A 22 14.42 4.43 11.29
C LEU A 22 13.50 4.61 12.50
N SER A 23 13.42 5.85 12.99
CA SER A 23 12.46 6.18 14.03
C SER A 23 11.05 5.83 13.54
N GLU A 24 10.14 5.53 14.45
CA GLU A 24 8.73 5.25 14.11
C GLU A 24 8.14 6.37 13.24
N ALA A 25 8.47 7.62 13.55
CA ALA A 25 8.08 8.78 12.75
C ALA A 25 8.64 8.76 11.32
N GLU A 26 9.90 8.34 11.13
CA GLU A 26 10.51 8.26 9.80
C GLU A 26 9.91 7.12 8.98
N ARG A 27 9.63 5.98 9.61
CA ARG A 27 8.92 4.86 8.98
C ARG A 27 7.53 5.29 8.52
N GLN A 28 6.80 6.03 9.34
CA GLN A 28 5.46 6.54 9.01
C GLN A 28 5.51 7.56 7.86
N LYS A 29 6.51 8.45 7.85
CA LYS A 29 6.74 9.41 6.76
C LYS A 29 7.04 8.69 5.45
N ILE A 30 7.94 7.70 5.45
CA ILE A 30 8.29 6.92 4.26
C ILE A 30 7.09 6.11 3.76
N ALA A 31 6.32 5.49 4.65
CA ALA A 31 5.11 4.76 4.28
C ALA A 31 4.06 5.69 3.65
N SER A 32 3.84 6.87 4.23
CA SER A 32 2.94 7.88 3.68
C SER A 32 3.42 8.40 2.32
N ALA A 33 4.72 8.67 2.18
CA ALA A 33 5.32 9.10 0.91
C ALA A 33 5.17 8.04 -0.19
N LYS A 34 5.40 6.76 0.14
CA LYS A 34 5.16 5.64 -0.79
C LYS A 34 3.70 5.55 -1.21
N LYS A 35 2.75 5.69 -0.28
CA LYS A 35 1.31 5.68 -0.58
C LYS A 35 0.91 6.83 -1.51
N ARG A 36 1.42 8.05 -1.28
CA ARG A 36 1.18 9.22 -2.15
C ARG A 36 1.85 9.10 -3.52
N ALA A 37 2.98 8.39 -3.61
CA ALA A 37 3.65 8.17 -4.88
C ALA A 37 2.86 7.21 -5.79
N THR A 38 2.21 6.20 -5.21
CA THR A 38 1.45 5.20 -5.99
C THR A 38 -0.03 5.56 -6.16
N HIS A 39 -0.63 6.30 -5.22
CA HIS A 39 -2.03 6.70 -5.27
C HIS A 39 -2.14 8.21 -5.44
N LYS A 40 -2.82 8.65 -6.51
CA LYS A 40 -3.14 10.06 -6.72
C LYS A 40 -4.21 10.48 -5.72
N GLU A 41 -4.01 11.61 -5.05
CA GLU A 41 -5.02 12.22 -4.19
C GLU A 41 -6.17 12.73 -5.07
N LEU A 42 -7.37 12.17 -4.87
CA LEU A 42 -8.58 12.56 -5.60
C LEU A 42 -9.37 13.57 -4.76
N LYS A 43 -9.41 14.83 -5.20
CA LYS A 43 -10.29 15.86 -4.64
C LYS A 43 -11.49 16.01 -5.56
N VAL A 44 -12.62 15.45 -5.15
CA VAL A 44 -13.87 15.48 -5.94
C VAL A 44 -14.88 16.34 -5.19
N PHE A 45 -15.44 17.32 -5.88
CA PHE A 45 -16.57 18.09 -5.38
C PHE A 45 -17.85 17.33 -5.68
N ILE A 46 -18.55 16.90 -4.64
CA ILE A 46 -19.81 16.18 -4.72
C ILE A 46 -20.90 17.12 -4.21
N LYS A 47 -22.03 17.19 -4.93
CA LYS A 47 -23.20 17.94 -4.48
C LYS A 47 -23.64 17.40 -3.11
N PRO A 48 -24.14 18.26 -2.20
CA PRO A 48 -24.48 17.85 -0.83
C PRO A 48 -25.48 16.69 -0.81
N GLU A 49 -26.51 16.73 -1.67
CA GLU A 49 -27.53 15.68 -1.81
C GLU A 49 -26.93 14.29 -2.11
N ILE A 50 -25.92 14.24 -2.98
CA ILE A 50 -25.26 12.98 -3.37
C ILE A 50 -24.30 12.52 -2.28
N LYS A 51 -23.71 13.47 -1.54
CA LYS A 51 -22.82 13.16 -0.42
C LYS A 51 -23.57 12.45 0.70
N GLU A 52 -24.77 12.93 1.06
CA GLU A 52 -25.59 12.28 2.09
C GLU A 52 -25.98 10.86 1.69
N TYR A 53 -26.42 10.67 0.44
CA TYR A 53 -26.70 9.35 -0.09
C TYR A 53 -25.48 8.41 -0.04
N LEU A 54 -24.30 8.89 -0.46
CA LEU A 54 -23.06 8.12 -0.39
C LEU A 54 -22.66 7.78 1.05
N SER A 55 -22.82 8.72 1.99
CA SER A 55 -22.53 8.48 3.40
C SER A 55 -23.41 7.36 3.95
N ASN A 56 -24.73 7.42 3.70
CA ASN A 56 -25.66 6.39 4.17
C ASN A 56 -25.31 5.01 3.58
N LEU A 57 -24.99 4.94 2.28
CA LEU A 57 -24.60 3.69 1.62
C LEU A 57 -23.28 3.13 2.19
N CYS A 58 -22.31 4.00 2.48
CA CYS A 58 -21.07 3.62 3.15
C CYS A 58 -21.32 3.09 4.58
N GLU A 59 -22.25 3.70 5.32
CA GLU A 59 -22.64 3.26 6.67
C GLU A 59 -23.35 1.90 6.66
N GLU A 60 -24.26 1.67 5.70
CA GLU A 60 -24.98 0.41 5.52
C GLU A 60 -24.05 -0.75 5.15
N ASP A 61 -23.14 -0.51 4.20
CA ASP A 61 -22.19 -1.54 3.73
C ASP A 61 -20.96 -1.67 4.65
N GLY A 62 -20.83 -0.81 5.66
CA GLY A 62 -19.70 -0.80 6.60
C GLY A 62 -18.35 -0.48 5.93
N VAL A 63 -18.38 0.21 4.79
CA VAL A 63 -17.20 0.58 4.00
C VAL A 63 -16.94 2.06 4.09
N THR A 64 -15.68 2.46 3.96
CA THR A 64 -15.34 3.88 3.91
C THR A 64 -15.52 4.44 2.50
N GLN A 65 -15.87 5.72 2.40
CA GLN A 65 -15.98 6.42 1.12
C GLN A 65 -14.67 6.31 0.28
N ALA A 66 -13.51 6.28 0.95
CA ALA A 66 -12.22 6.11 0.29
C ALA A 66 -12.06 4.71 -0.35
N GLU A 67 -12.60 3.67 0.29
CA GLU A 67 -12.61 2.32 -0.28
C GLU A 67 -13.53 2.25 -1.49
N VAL A 68 -14.72 2.87 -1.42
CA VAL A 68 -15.66 2.96 -2.56
C VAL A 68 -15.01 3.62 -3.77
N PHE A 69 -14.29 4.73 -3.57
CA PHE A 69 -13.54 5.38 -4.66
C PHE A 69 -12.29 4.62 -5.11
N GLY A 70 -11.74 3.79 -4.23
CA GLY A 70 -10.58 2.95 -4.51
C GLY A 70 -10.92 1.63 -5.19
N TRP A 71 -12.20 1.27 -5.29
CA TRP A 71 -12.59 0.00 -5.89
C TRP A 71 -12.21 -0.07 -7.37
N PRO A 72 -11.64 -1.21 -7.81
CA PRO A 72 -11.40 -1.45 -9.21
C PRO A 72 -12.76 -1.47 -9.92
N ARG A 73 -12.97 -0.56 -10.87
CA ARG A 73 -14.22 -0.49 -11.63
C ARG A 73 -14.48 -1.82 -12.31
N ARG A 74 -15.52 -2.53 -11.88
CA ARG A 74 -15.90 -3.80 -12.50
C ARG A 74 -16.80 -3.48 -13.68
N LYS A 75 -16.31 -3.75 -14.89
CA LYS A 75 -17.12 -3.64 -16.11
C LYS A 75 -18.09 -4.82 -16.14
N VAL A 76 -19.37 -4.57 -15.88
CA VAL A 76 -20.44 -5.54 -16.10
C VAL A 76 -21.28 -5.02 -17.28
N ALA A 77 -21.36 -5.80 -18.35
CA ALA A 77 -22.20 -5.53 -19.52
C ALA A 77 -22.11 -4.09 -20.08
N GLY A 78 -20.89 -3.56 -20.25
CA GLY A 78 -20.68 -2.23 -20.87
C GLY A 78 -20.89 -1.03 -19.94
N ASN A 79 -21.40 -1.24 -18.73
CA ASN A 79 -21.51 -0.17 -17.73
C ASN A 79 -20.33 -0.19 -16.75
N TRP A 80 -19.85 1.00 -16.43
CA TRP A 80 -18.79 1.23 -15.47
C TRP A 80 -19.42 1.43 -14.08
N PHE A 81 -19.38 0.39 -13.25
CA PHE A 81 -19.62 0.53 -11.81
C PHE A 81 -18.27 0.82 -11.15
#